data_AF-A0A1E5V2F3-F1
#
_entry.id   AF-A0A1E5V2F3-F1
#
_cell.length_a   1.000
_cell.length_b   1.000
_cell.length_c   1.000
_cell.angle_alpha   90.00
_cell.angle_beta   90.00
_cell.angle_gamma   90.00
#
_symmetry.space_group_name_H-M   'P 1'
#
loop_
_entity.id
_entity.type
_entity.pdbx_description
1 polymer ?
#
loop_
_entity_poly.entity_id
_entity_poly.type
_entity_poly.pdbx_seq_one_letter_code
_entity_poly.pdbx_strand_id
1 'polypeptide(L)'
;MALNRLMEFCSSAPTAMSSLTKSMCWELVSIKKDRLNGIGAAFYRKPTSNECYEARRRQQPPMCSDDDDANAAWYIRLNSCMHRVPTVPSERGARWPVEWPRRARTPPYWLNAAQAGVYGKPEPEDFTVDYEHWRRVVDRSYLNGLGIDWSRVRNVMDMRAAYGGFAAALREKKVWVMNVVNVDAADTLPIIFERGLFGIYHDWCESFSTYPRTYDLLHADHLFSKIKERCAVLPVVVEVDRIVRPGGGIIVRDEAGAVGEVEKLLRSLHWDVRLTFSKNDEGVLYAEKSDWRPELIEEPS
;
A
#
# COMPACT_ATOMS: atom_id res chain seq x y z
N MET A 1 -18.64 4.18 5.32
CA MET A 1 -19.26 5.37 4.67
C MET A 1 -18.28 6.01 3.68
N ALA A 2 -18.81 6.43 2.53
CA ALA A 2 -18.23 7.10 1.34
C ALA A 2 -16.70 7.08 1.10
N LEU A 3 -16.22 6.07 0.36
CA LEU A 3 -15.22 6.34 -0.68
C LEU A 3 -15.96 6.94 -1.88
N ASN A 4 -15.62 8.17 -2.26
CA ASN A 4 -15.96 8.70 -3.58
C ASN A 4 -15.23 7.82 -4.61
N ARG A 5 -15.94 6.88 -5.25
CA ARG A 5 -15.40 6.22 -6.44
C ARG A 5 -15.58 7.18 -7.62
N LEU A 6 -14.46 7.64 -8.18
CA LEU A 6 -14.45 8.25 -9.50
C LEU A 6 -14.77 7.16 -10.52
N MET A 7 -15.80 7.38 -11.33
CA MET A 7 -15.95 6.70 -12.61
C MET A 7 -15.77 7.77 -13.69
N GLU A 8 -14.73 7.63 -14.51
CA GLU A 8 -14.50 8.45 -15.69
C GLU A 8 -15.48 8.04 -16.80
N PHE A 9 -16.13 9.02 -17.44
CA PHE A 9 -17.05 8.77 -18.55
C PHE A 9 -16.84 9.76 -19.71
N CYS A 10 -17.03 9.26 -20.93
CA CYS A 10 -17.33 10.10 -22.09
C CYS A 10 -18.61 10.89 -21.84
N SER A 11 -18.58 12.19 -22.15
CA SER A 11 -19.56 13.31 -22.19
C SER A 11 -21.06 13.12 -21.84
N SER A 12 -21.61 11.92 -21.79
CA SER A 12 -22.96 11.58 -21.32
C SER A 12 -22.92 10.22 -20.59
N ALA A 13 -23.32 10.16 -19.32
CA ALA A 13 -23.43 8.88 -18.62
C ALA A 13 -24.42 7.97 -19.39
N PRO A 14 -24.01 6.78 -19.88
CA PRO A 14 -24.89 5.90 -20.64
C PRO A 14 -26.17 5.57 -19.85
N THR A 15 -27.32 5.51 -20.51
CA THR A 15 -28.63 5.23 -19.87
C THR A 15 -28.59 3.96 -19.00
N ALA A 16 -27.83 2.95 -19.42
CA ALA A 16 -27.60 1.73 -18.67
C ALA A 16 -26.88 1.97 -17.32
N MET A 17 -25.85 2.82 -17.29
CA MET A 17 -25.11 3.15 -16.06
C MET A 17 -25.96 3.97 -15.09
N SER A 18 -26.75 4.92 -15.61
CA SER A 18 -27.69 5.68 -14.78
C SER A 18 -28.77 4.78 -14.18
N SER A 19 -29.30 3.83 -14.95
CA SER A 19 -30.27 2.85 -14.49
C SER A 19 -29.68 1.93 -13.40
N LEU A 20 -28.46 1.42 -13.61
CA LEU A 20 -27.78 0.53 -12.66
C LEU A 20 -27.43 1.25 -11.36
N THR A 21 -26.83 2.44 -11.41
CA THR A 21 -26.48 3.20 -10.19
C THR A 21 -27.71 3.52 -9.36
N LYS A 22 -28.83 3.90 -9.99
CA LYS A 22 -30.12 4.05 -9.31
C LYS A 22 -30.63 2.74 -8.71
N SER A 23 -30.52 1.61 -9.41
CA SER A 23 -30.94 0.30 -8.88
C SER A 23 -30.06 -0.17 -7.71
N MET A 24 -28.85 0.36 -7.60
CA MET A 24 -27.91 0.17 -6.50
C MET A 24 -28.08 1.21 -5.38
N CYS A 25 -29.13 2.05 -5.41
CA CYS A 25 -29.35 3.13 -4.44
C CYS A 25 -28.25 4.21 -4.41
N TRP A 26 -27.46 4.35 -5.47
CA TRP A 26 -26.44 5.39 -5.56
C TRP A 26 -27.05 6.67 -6.09
N GLU A 27 -26.75 7.76 -5.41
CA GLU A 27 -27.23 9.09 -5.78
C GLU A 27 -26.16 9.81 -6.60
N LEU A 28 -26.54 10.33 -7.76
CA LEU A 28 -25.67 11.20 -8.55
C LEU A 28 -25.57 12.57 -7.86
N VAL A 29 -24.41 12.90 -7.31
CA VAL A 29 -24.16 14.15 -6.58
C VAL A 29 -23.80 15.28 -7.53
N SER A 30 -22.90 15.02 -8.49
CA SER A 30 -22.49 16.03 -9.47
C SER A 30 -21.82 15.39 -10.69
N ILE A 31 -21.82 16.13 -11.79
CA ILE A 31 -21.01 15.83 -12.96
C ILE A 31 -20.12 17.04 -13.19
N LYS A 32 -18.80 16.83 -13.20
CA LYS A 32 -17.82 17.85 -13.57
C LYS A 32 -17.24 17.50 -14.92
N LYS A 33 -17.13 18.49 -15.79
CA LYS A 33 -16.51 18.33 -17.10
C LYS A 33 -15.26 19.18 -17.17
N ASP A 34 -14.14 18.55 -17.49
CA ASP A 34 -12.92 19.25 -17.84
C ASP A 34 -13.13 19.95 -19.20
N ARG A 35 -12.95 21.26 -19.21
CA ARG A 35 -13.12 22.09 -20.42
C ARG A 35 -11.97 21.91 -21.40
N LEU A 36 -10.78 21.55 -20.93
CA LEU A 36 -9.58 21.41 -21.77
C LEU A 36 -9.58 20.07 -22.50
N ASN A 37 -9.86 18.99 -21.77
CA ASN A 37 -9.73 17.62 -22.29
C ASN A 37 -11.08 17.02 -22.71
N GLY A 38 -12.20 17.70 -22.41
CA GLY A 38 -13.55 17.22 -22.70
C GLY A 38 -14.03 16.06 -21.83
N ILE A 39 -13.20 15.56 -20.91
CA ILE A 39 -13.47 14.42 -20.01
C ILE A 39 -14.49 14.82 -18.95
N GLY A 40 -15.49 13.96 -18.72
CA GLY A 40 -16.49 14.11 -17.66
C GLY A 40 -16.23 13.15 -16.50
N ALA A 41 -16.33 13.64 -15.27
CA ALA A 41 -16.33 12.85 -14.05
C ALA A 41 -17.69 12.95 -13.36
N ALA A 42 -18.32 11.80 -13.09
CA ALA A 42 -19.56 11.72 -12.34
C ALA A 42 -19.28 11.24 -10.91
N PHE A 43 -19.82 11.93 -9.92
CA PHE A 43 -19.65 11.64 -8.51
C PHE A 43 -20.93 11.04 -7.95
N TYR A 44 -20.83 9.84 -7.39
CA TYR A 44 -21.95 9.11 -6.81
C TYR A 44 -21.77 8.95 -5.30
N ARG A 45 -22.87 9.09 -4.56
CA ARG A 45 -22.94 8.85 -3.11
C ARG A 45 -23.67 7.53 -2.85
N LYS A 46 -23.01 6.65 -2.09
CA LYS A 46 -23.61 5.42 -1.55
C LYS A 46 -24.60 5.77 -0.42
N PRO A 47 -25.64 4.95 -0.17
CA PRO A 47 -26.58 5.19 0.91
C PRO A 47 -25.90 5.10 2.29
N THR A 48 -26.48 5.80 3.27
CA THR A 48 -26.01 5.85 4.66
C THR A 48 -26.74 4.88 5.59
N SER A 49 -27.83 4.26 5.12
CA SER A 49 -28.62 3.24 5.81
C SER A 49 -29.06 2.15 4.84
N ASN A 50 -29.57 1.03 5.36
CA ASN A 50 -30.07 -0.07 4.55
C ASN A 50 -31.51 0.13 4.04
N GLU A 51 -32.20 1.20 4.44
CA GLU A 51 -33.60 1.48 4.09
C GLU A 51 -33.85 1.43 2.59
N CYS A 52 -32.97 2.05 1.80
CA CYS A 52 -33.10 2.02 0.35
C CYS A 52 -32.94 0.61 -0.21
N TYR A 53 -31.99 -0.18 0.31
CA TYR A 53 -31.76 -1.55 -0.14
C TYR A 53 -32.96 -2.46 0.15
N GLU A 54 -33.60 -2.26 1.30
CA GLU A 54 -34.79 -3.00 1.73
C GLU A 54 -36.03 -2.63 0.93
N ALA A 55 -36.16 -1.36 0.52
CA ALA A 55 -37.27 -0.87 -0.30
C ALA A 55 -37.19 -1.26 -1.79
N ARG A 56 -36.13 -1.95 -2.24
CA ARG A 56 -35.93 -2.29 -3.66
C ARG A 56 -36.97 -3.29 -4.14
N ARG A 57 -37.76 -2.87 -5.15
CA ARG A 57 -38.73 -3.75 -5.84
C ARG A 57 -38.09 -4.94 -6.56
N ARG A 58 -36.85 -4.78 -7.04
CA ARG A 58 -36.07 -5.83 -7.72
C ARG A 58 -34.68 -5.87 -7.13
N GLN A 59 -34.26 -7.05 -6.68
CA GLN A 59 -32.92 -7.30 -6.13
C GLN A 59 -31.90 -7.51 -7.25
N GLN A 60 -31.69 -6.49 -8.09
CA GLN A 60 -30.74 -6.52 -9.22
C GLN A 60 -29.86 -5.26 -9.20
N PRO A 61 -28.58 -5.36 -8.80
CA PRO A 61 -27.88 -6.57 -8.33
C PRO A 61 -28.38 -7.08 -6.96
N PRO A 62 -28.23 -8.38 -6.63
CA PRO A 62 -28.60 -8.92 -5.31
C PRO A 62 -27.67 -8.39 -4.20
N MET A 63 -28.06 -8.62 -2.94
CA MET A 63 -27.16 -8.41 -1.81
C MET A 63 -26.15 -9.56 -1.72
N CYS A 64 -24.93 -9.28 -1.29
CA CYS A 64 -23.92 -10.32 -1.01
C CYS A 64 -24.37 -11.15 0.20
N SER A 65 -23.93 -12.40 0.24
CA SER A 65 -24.15 -13.27 1.40
C SER A 65 -23.25 -12.84 2.56
N ASP A 66 -23.63 -13.22 3.78
CA ASP A 66 -22.91 -12.77 4.99
C ASP A 66 -21.51 -13.40 5.13
N ASP A 67 -21.22 -14.47 4.37
CA ASP A 67 -19.90 -15.08 4.26
C ASP A 67 -18.97 -14.39 3.24
N ASP A 68 -19.50 -13.47 2.41
CA ASP A 68 -18.69 -12.66 1.49
C ASP A 68 -18.06 -11.48 2.23
N ASP A 69 -16.79 -11.62 2.60
CA ASP A 69 -16.05 -10.58 3.32
C ASP A 69 -15.86 -9.32 2.47
N ALA A 70 -16.54 -8.24 2.86
CA ALA A 70 -16.45 -6.93 2.22
C ALA A 70 -15.05 -6.29 2.28
N ASN A 71 -14.17 -6.78 3.16
CA ASN A 71 -12.80 -6.28 3.33
C ASN A 71 -11.79 -7.07 2.51
N ALA A 72 -12.09 -8.32 2.16
CA ALA A 72 -11.22 -9.13 1.36
C ALA A 72 -11.02 -8.47 -0.02
N ALA A 73 -9.76 -8.38 -0.44
CA ALA A 73 -9.40 -7.58 -1.61
C ALA A 73 -8.52 -8.30 -2.63
N TRP A 74 -7.96 -9.46 -2.29
CA TRP A 74 -7.02 -10.18 -3.16
C TRP A 74 -7.33 -11.69 -3.19
N TYR A 75 -7.08 -12.33 -4.34
CA TYR A 75 -7.44 -13.73 -4.65
C TYR A 75 -8.90 -14.16 -4.34
N ILE A 76 -9.81 -13.20 -4.20
CA ILE A 76 -11.23 -13.46 -4.05
C ILE A 76 -11.96 -13.34 -5.39
N ARG A 77 -12.97 -14.18 -5.58
CA ARG A 77 -13.85 -14.07 -6.74
C ARG A 77 -14.76 -12.86 -6.56
N LEU A 78 -14.70 -11.91 -7.50
CA LEU A 78 -15.63 -10.79 -7.51
C LEU A 78 -17.06 -11.29 -7.76
N ASN A 79 -17.94 -11.05 -6.80
CA ASN A 79 -19.35 -11.37 -6.89
C ASN A 79 -20.14 -10.16 -7.42
N SER A 80 -21.15 -10.43 -8.25
CA SER A 80 -22.02 -9.39 -8.82
C SER A 80 -23.13 -8.97 -7.85
N CYS A 81 -22.75 -8.61 -6.62
CA CYS A 81 -23.64 -8.30 -5.51
C CYS A 81 -23.26 -7.00 -4.80
N MET A 82 -24.07 -6.58 -3.82
CA MET A 82 -23.81 -5.40 -2.99
C MET A 82 -23.79 -5.75 -1.51
N HIS A 83 -22.81 -5.23 -0.78
CA HIS A 83 -22.80 -5.31 0.69
C HIS A 83 -23.76 -4.31 1.32
N ARG A 84 -24.33 -4.71 2.46
CA ARG A 84 -25.13 -3.84 3.32
C ARG A 84 -24.28 -2.72 3.90
N VAL A 85 -24.93 -1.62 4.27
CA VAL A 85 -24.28 -0.60 5.10
C VAL A 85 -24.09 -1.20 6.49
N PRO A 86 -22.86 -1.20 7.05
CA PRO A 86 -22.59 -1.71 8.39
C PRO A 86 -23.41 -0.97 9.44
N THR A 87 -24.08 -1.71 10.33
CA THR A 87 -24.93 -1.16 11.40
C THR A 87 -24.34 -1.39 12.78
N VAL A 88 -23.47 -2.40 12.94
CA VAL A 88 -22.85 -2.69 14.23
C VAL A 88 -21.70 -1.69 14.45
N PRO A 89 -21.63 -0.98 15.61
CA PRO A 89 -20.62 0.04 15.82
C PRO A 89 -19.17 -0.45 15.75
N SER A 90 -18.91 -1.73 15.97
CA SER A 90 -17.58 -2.35 15.87
C SER A 90 -17.20 -2.77 14.45
N GLU A 91 -18.12 -2.74 13.49
CA GLU A 91 -17.82 -3.10 12.10
C GLU A 91 -17.15 -1.95 11.35
N ARG A 92 -16.18 -2.28 10.50
CA ARG A 92 -15.50 -1.30 9.65
C ARG A 92 -16.49 -0.59 8.74
N GLY A 93 -16.43 0.74 8.72
CA GLY A 93 -17.27 1.59 7.89
C GLY A 93 -18.61 2.02 8.52
N ALA A 94 -18.94 1.54 9.72
CA ALA A 94 -20.10 1.97 10.53
C ALA A 94 -19.98 3.42 11.05
N ARG A 95 -18.75 3.91 11.29
CA ARG A 95 -18.48 5.31 11.67
C ARG A 95 -17.32 5.88 10.87
N TRP A 96 -17.24 7.20 10.81
CA TRP A 96 -16.11 7.89 10.21
C TRP A 96 -14.83 7.64 11.03
N PRO A 97 -13.66 7.47 10.37
CA PRO A 97 -12.41 7.37 11.08
C PRO A 97 -12.07 8.72 11.72
N VAL A 98 -11.15 8.68 12.67
CA VAL A 98 -10.59 9.89 13.30
C VAL A 98 -10.08 10.85 12.22
N GLU A 99 -10.15 12.16 12.46
CA GLU A 99 -9.67 13.14 11.48
C GLU A 99 -8.15 13.05 11.26
N TRP A 100 -7.71 13.42 10.06
CA TRP A 100 -6.30 13.60 9.76
C TRP A 100 -5.75 14.83 10.49
N PRO A 101 -4.52 14.80 11.04
CA PRO A 101 -3.51 13.73 10.97
C PRO A 101 -3.57 12.71 12.12
N ARG A 102 -4.55 12.82 13.03
CA ARG A 102 -4.63 11.97 14.22
C ARG A 102 -4.86 10.50 13.89
N ARG A 103 -5.68 10.17 12.89
CA ARG A 103 -5.90 8.78 12.43
C ARG A 103 -4.62 8.03 12.03
N ALA A 104 -3.56 8.74 11.64
CA ALA A 104 -2.29 8.08 11.31
C ALA A 104 -1.62 7.40 12.51
N ARG A 105 -2.04 7.71 13.75
CA ARG A 105 -1.50 7.12 15.00
C ARG A 105 -2.57 6.51 15.91
N THR A 106 -3.83 6.51 15.47
CA THR A 106 -4.94 5.97 16.27
C THR A 106 -5.32 4.62 15.69
N PRO A 107 -5.33 3.54 16.50
CA PRO A 107 -5.86 2.25 16.06
C PRO A 107 -7.30 2.40 15.56
N PRO A 108 -7.65 1.81 14.41
CA PRO A 108 -9.03 1.73 13.95
C PRO A 108 -9.95 1.13 15.02
N TYR A 109 -11.17 1.67 15.14
CA TYR A 109 -12.11 1.26 16.19
C TYR A 109 -12.63 -0.18 16.02
N TRP A 110 -12.46 -0.75 14.82
CA TRP A 110 -12.91 -2.08 14.44
C TRP A 110 -11.82 -3.15 14.57
N LEU A 111 -10.60 -2.77 14.98
CA LEU A 111 -9.58 -3.76 15.34
C LEU A 111 -10.02 -4.55 16.58
N ASN A 112 -9.81 -5.86 16.54
CA ASN A 112 -10.32 -6.79 17.52
C ASN A 112 -9.21 -7.22 18.49
N ALA A 113 -9.34 -6.85 19.76
CA ALA A 113 -8.39 -7.23 20.81
C ALA A 113 -8.35 -8.74 21.09
N ALA A 114 -9.35 -9.51 20.65
CA ALA A 114 -9.33 -10.97 20.75
C ALA A 114 -8.54 -11.64 19.62
N GLN A 115 -8.22 -10.92 18.55
CA GLN A 115 -7.43 -11.42 17.42
C GLN A 115 -5.97 -11.02 17.57
N ALA A 116 -5.09 -11.93 17.16
CA ALA A 116 -3.66 -11.66 17.07
C ALA A 116 -3.38 -10.87 15.78
N GLY A 117 -2.63 -9.79 15.92
CA GLY A 117 -2.13 -8.96 14.83
C GLY A 117 -0.94 -9.60 14.11
N VAL A 118 -0.33 -8.83 13.20
CA VAL A 118 0.79 -9.23 12.33
C VAL A 118 1.97 -9.81 13.12
N TYR A 119 2.23 -9.30 14.32
CA TYR A 119 3.35 -9.69 15.18
C TYR A 119 2.91 -10.45 16.44
N GLY A 120 1.69 -10.99 16.46
CA GLY A 120 1.19 -11.90 17.49
C GLY A 120 0.63 -11.24 18.75
N LYS A 121 0.61 -9.90 18.83
CA LYS A 121 -0.07 -9.14 19.90
C LYS A 121 -1.53 -8.89 19.56
N PRO A 122 -2.41 -8.56 20.52
CA PRO A 122 -3.77 -8.09 20.21
C PRO A 122 -3.76 -6.97 19.16
N GLU A 123 -4.60 -7.04 18.12
CA GLU A 123 -4.50 -6.13 16.95
C GLU A 123 -4.35 -4.62 17.29
N PRO A 124 -5.13 -4.04 18.23
CA PRO A 124 -4.99 -2.61 18.55
C PRO A 124 -3.66 -2.28 19.26
N GLU A 125 -3.15 -3.21 20.09
CA GLU A 125 -1.85 -3.08 20.73
C GLU A 125 -0.74 -3.20 19.68
N ASP A 126 -0.86 -4.20 18.79
CA ASP A 126 0.14 -4.50 17.77
C ASP A 126 0.33 -3.32 16.81
N PHE A 127 -0.77 -2.71 16.37
CA PHE A 127 -0.75 -1.46 15.60
C PHE A 127 0.00 -0.33 16.31
N THR A 128 -0.21 -0.19 17.62
CA THR A 128 0.37 0.90 18.41
C THR A 128 1.87 0.68 18.58
N VAL A 129 2.28 -0.56 18.89
CA VAL A 129 3.67 -0.96 19.03
C VAL A 129 4.43 -0.78 17.71
N ASP A 130 3.83 -1.18 16.58
CA ASP A 130 4.38 -0.98 15.23
C ASP A 130 4.64 0.50 14.94
N TYR A 131 3.65 1.37 15.18
CA TYR A 131 3.82 2.81 14.96
C TYR A 131 4.93 3.41 15.83
N GLU A 132 4.98 3.05 17.10
CA GLU A 132 6.01 3.54 18.02
C GLU A 132 7.41 3.04 17.66
N HIS A 133 7.51 1.78 17.21
CA HIS A 133 8.74 1.19 16.69
C HIS A 133 9.26 2.00 15.51
N TRP A 134 8.44 2.18 14.47
CA TRP A 134 8.86 2.88 13.25
C TRP A 134 9.16 4.35 13.48
N ARG A 135 8.38 5.04 14.33
CA ARG A 135 8.71 6.41 14.75
C ARG A 135 10.11 6.49 15.34
N ARG A 136 10.42 5.58 16.29
CA ARG A 136 11.73 5.54 16.94
C ARG A 136 12.85 5.23 15.96
N VAL A 137 12.66 4.27 15.06
CA VAL A 137 13.65 3.86 14.05
C VAL A 137 13.94 5.00 13.07
N VAL A 138 12.89 5.63 12.53
CA VAL A 138 13.03 6.75 11.60
C VAL A 138 13.77 7.90 12.28
N ASP A 139 13.29 8.34 13.46
CA ASP A 139 13.83 9.50 14.16
C ASP A 139 15.30 9.30 14.59
N ARG A 140 15.64 8.12 15.11
CA ARG A 140 16.96 7.86 15.71
C ARG A 140 17.99 7.31 14.74
N SER A 141 17.56 6.59 13.70
CA SER A 141 18.48 5.83 12.83
C SER A 141 18.42 6.29 11.39
N TYR A 142 17.24 6.44 10.78
CA TYR A 142 17.18 6.68 9.34
C TYR A 142 17.39 8.14 8.96
N LEU A 143 16.87 9.09 9.76
CA LEU A 143 16.99 10.52 9.44
C LEU A 143 18.43 11.05 9.50
N ASN A 144 19.25 10.53 10.42
CA ASN A 144 20.61 11.04 10.65
C ASN A 144 21.71 9.97 10.57
N GLY A 145 21.38 8.68 10.70
CA GLY A 145 22.36 7.61 10.86
C GLY A 145 22.75 6.89 9.56
N LEU A 146 21.94 6.98 8.50
CA LEU A 146 22.18 6.26 7.24
C LEU A 146 22.87 7.09 6.16
N GLY A 147 23.12 8.38 6.39
CA GLY A 147 23.72 9.28 5.40
C GLY A 147 22.81 9.60 4.20
N ILE A 148 21.50 9.35 4.33
CA ILE A 148 20.50 9.65 3.29
C ILE A 148 20.23 11.16 3.27
N ASP A 149 20.35 11.78 2.10
CA ASP A 149 19.90 13.15 1.89
C ASP A 149 18.37 13.20 1.71
N TRP A 150 17.65 13.26 2.83
CA TRP A 150 16.20 13.36 2.86
C TRP A 150 15.63 14.61 2.16
N SER A 151 16.46 15.62 1.85
CA SER A 151 16.03 16.78 1.07
C SER A 151 15.75 16.44 -0.40
N ARG A 152 16.32 15.33 -0.90
CA ARG A 152 16.17 14.83 -2.28
C ARG A 152 15.12 13.73 -2.43
N VAL A 153 14.69 13.11 -1.33
CA VAL A 153 13.68 12.05 -1.33
C VAL A 153 12.28 12.65 -1.45
N ARG A 154 11.47 12.16 -2.38
CA ARG A 154 10.05 12.52 -2.54
C ARG A 154 9.17 11.27 -2.65
N ASN A 155 9.63 10.28 -3.40
CA ASN A 155 8.89 9.08 -3.77
C ASN A 155 9.47 7.86 -3.05
N VAL A 156 8.76 7.36 -2.04
CA VAL A 156 9.19 6.20 -1.26
C VAL A 156 8.24 5.03 -1.49
N MET A 157 8.77 3.81 -1.48
CA MET A 157 7.96 2.61 -1.40
C MET A 157 8.40 1.78 -0.20
N ASP A 158 7.42 1.41 0.61
CA ASP A 158 7.58 0.43 1.67
C ASP A 158 7.13 -0.93 1.13
N MET A 159 8.11 -1.76 0.79
CA MET A 159 7.89 -3.02 0.07
C MET A 159 7.17 -4.08 0.93
N ARG A 160 7.12 -3.88 2.25
CA ARG A 160 6.39 -4.72 3.19
C ARG A 160 5.88 -3.88 4.36
N ALA A 161 4.72 -3.27 4.17
CA ALA A 161 4.27 -2.18 5.03
C ALA A 161 3.62 -2.60 6.36
N ALA A 162 3.20 -3.87 6.52
CA ALA A 162 2.40 -4.32 7.67
C ALA A 162 1.25 -3.31 7.95
N TYR A 163 1.27 -2.58 9.07
CA TYR A 163 0.24 -1.59 9.42
C TYR A 163 0.45 -0.19 8.81
N GLY A 164 1.46 0.02 7.97
CA GLY A 164 1.88 1.31 7.42
C GLY A 164 2.58 2.21 8.45
N GLY A 165 3.20 1.63 9.49
CA GLY A 165 3.87 2.36 10.56
C GLY A 165 5.05 3.20 10.07
N PHE A 166 5.85 2.69 9.15
CA PHE A 166 6.96 3.42 8.52
C PHE A 166 6.47 4.67 7.76
N ALA A 167 5.44 4.51 6.93
CA ALA A 167 4.82 5.65 6.23
C ALA A 167 4.22 6.67 7.21
N ALA A 168 3.58 6.21 8.29
CA ALA A 168 3.04 7.09 9.33
C ALA A 168 4.14 7.85 10.09
N ALA A 169 5.32 7.24 10.29
CA ALA A 169 6.48 7.89 10.89
C ALA A 169 7.07 8.98 9.98
N LEU A 170 6.98 8.80 8.66
CA LEU A 170 7.44 9.78 7.67
C LEU A 170 6.42 10.89 7.34
N ARG A 171 5.23 10.89 7.96
CA ARG A 171 4.14 11.85 7.67
C ARG A 171 4.57 13.32 7.75
N GLU A 172 5.50 13.65 8.64
CA GLU A 172 5.98 15.03 8.83
C GLU A 172 7.01 15.45 7.77
N LYS A 173 7.47 14.51 6.95
CA LYS A 173 8.32 14.76 5.79
C LYS A 173 7.45 14.99 4.56
N LYS A 174 7.97 15.80 3.62
CA LYS A 174 7.33 16.04 2.31
C LYS A 174 7.59 14.89 1.34
N VAL A 175 7.27 13.67 1.78
CA VAL A 175 7.44 12.43 1.01
C VAL A 175 6.09 11.72 0.89
N TRP A 176 5.89 11.03 -0.22
CA TRP A 176 4.78 10.09 -0.37
C TRP A 176 5.33 8.67 -0.28
N VAL A 177 4.59 7.79 0.41
CA VAL A 177 5.01 6.41 0.63
C VAL A 177 3.96 5.47 0.04
N MET A 178 4.34 4.72 -0.99
CA MET A 178 3.54 3.59 -1.47
C MET A 178 3.71 2.42 -0.50
N ASN A 179 2.65 2.06 0.20
CA ASN A 179 2.67 0.94 1.12
C ASN A 179 2.29 -0.35 0.38
N VAL A 180 3.14 -1.36 0.43
CA VAL A 180 2.87 -2.66 -0.20
C VAL A 180 2.52 -3.68 0.87
N VAL A 181 1.34 -4.29 0.76
CA VAL A 181 0.91 -5.42 1.59
C VAL A 181 1.14 -6.70 0.81
N ASN A 182 2.01 -7.56 1.32
CA ASN A 182 2.34 -8.81 0.63
C ASN A 182 1.16 -9.78 0.66
N VAL A 183 1.01 -10.57 -0.41
CA VAL A 183 -0.11 -11.54 -0.56
C VAL A 183 -0.07 -12.71 0.44
N ASP A 184 1.09 -12.94 1.04
CA ASP A 184 1.37 -13.97 2.05
C ASP A 184 1.37 -13.40 3.49
N ALA A 185 0.99 -12.13 3.65
CA ALA A 185 0.85 -11.48 4.95
C ALA A 185 -0.63 -11.29 5.34
N ALA A 186 -0.86 -10.92 6.60
CA ALA A 186 -2.20 -10.57 7.06
C ALA A 186 -2.75 -9.36 6.27
N ASP A 187 -4.06 -9.35 6.08
CA ASP A 187 -4.73 -8.29 5.34
C ASP A 187 -4.79 -6.98 6.14
N THR A 188 -3.81 -6.10 5.91
CA THR A 188 -3.68 -4.82 6.60
C THR A 188 -3.95 -3.61 5.72
N LEU A 189 -4.20 -3.78 4.41
CA LEU A 189 -4.47 -2.64 3.52
C LEU A 189 -5.72 -1.85 3.95
N PRO A 190 -6.81 -2.49 4.43
CA PRO A 190 -7.90 -1.83 5.11
C PRO A 190 -7.50 -0.81 6.19
N ILE A 191 -6.51 -1.19 7.00
CA ILE A 191 -5.98 -0.41 8.11
C ILE A 191 -5.16 0.76 7.58
N ILE A 192 -4.30 0.53 6.59
CA ILE A 192 -3.49 1.55 5.91
C ILE A 192 -4.39 2.65 5.33
N PHE A 193 -5.47 2.28 4.65
CA PHE A 193 -6.44 3.24 4.13
C PHE A 193 -7.15 4.02 5.24
N GLU A 194 -7.49 3.37 6.35
CA GLU A 194 -8.14 4.05 7.47
C GLU A 194 -7.20 5.04 8.18
N ARG A 195 -5.88 4.77 8.19
CA ARG A 195 -4.86 5.74 8.63
C ARG A 195 -4.79 6.97 7.72
N GLY A 196 -5.38 6.93 6.53
CA GLY A 196 -5.28 7.96 5.50
C GLY A 196 -4.03 7.86 4.64
N LEU A 197 -3.40 6.68 4.63
CA LEU A 197 -2.29 6.35 3.75
C LEU A 197 -2.83 5.59 2.53
N PHE A 198 -2.02 5.44 1.49
CA PHE A 198 -2.37 4.65 0.31
C PHE A 198 -1.40 3.49 0.16
N GLY A 199 -1.86 2.44 -0.51
CA GLY A 199 -1.10 1.22 -0.70
C GLY A 199 -1.77 0.28 -1.67
N ILE A 200 -1.13 -0.86 -1.89
CA ILE A 200 -1.55 -1.91 -2.81
C ILE A 200 -1.17 -3.28 -2.25
N TYR A 201 -1.86 -4.34 -2.69
CA TYR A 201 -1.33 -5.68 -2.55
C TYR A 201 -0.35 -5.99 -3.67
N HIS A 202 0.70 -6.74 -3.35
CA HIS A 202 1.59 -7.22 -4.37
C HIS A 202 2.26 -8.54 -3.97
N ASP A 203 2.44 -9.42 -4.96
CA ASP A 203 3.27 -10.60 -4.85
C ASP A 203 4.64 -10.28 -5.45
N TRP A 204 5.68 -10.20 -4.62
CA TRP A 204 7.04 -9.89 -5.08
C TRP A 204 7.69 -11.04 -5.87
N CYS A 205 7.04 -12.20 -5.97
CA CYS A 205 7.41 -13.20 -6.96
C CYS A 205 7.00 -12.82 -8.39
N GLU A 206 6.22 -11.76 -8.56
CA GLU A 206 5.81 -11.17 -9.83
C GLU A 206 6.42 -9.77 -10.01
N SER A 207 6.38 -9.23 -11.24
CA SER A 207 6.85 -7.87 -11.50
C SER A 207 5.86 -6.81 -10.99
N PHE A 208 6.37 -5.74 -10.38
CA PHE A 208 5.53 -4.65 -9.89
C PHE A 208 5.05 -3.77 -11.06
N SER A 209 3.73 -3.52 -11.12
CA SER A 209 3.13 -2.70 -12.18
C SER A 209 3.42 -1.20 -11.98
N THR A 210 4.65 -0.79 -12.31
CA THR A 210 5.13 0.58 -12.26
C THR A 210 6.15 0.84 -13.37
N TYR A 211 6.28 2.10 -13.76
CA TYR A 211 7.35 2.51 -14.67
C TYR A 211 8.73 2.28 -14.04
N PRO A 212 9.74 1.91 -14.83
CA PRO A 212 11.12 1.89 -14.34
C PRO A 212 11.52 3.26 -13.76
N ARG A 213 12.40 3.28 -12.76
CA ARG A 213 12.98 4.52 -12.19
C ARG A 213 11.93 5.48 -11.58
N THR A 214 10.93 4.94 -10.90
CA THR A 214 9.82 5.70 -10.26
C THR A 214 10.16 6.18 -8.85
N TYR A 215 10.91 5.40 -8.08
CA TYR A 215 11.12 5.64 -6.65
C TYR A 215 12.52 6.19 -6.34
N ASP A 216 12.58 7.12 -5.39
CA ASP A 216 13.83 7.67 -4.85
C ASP A 216 14.39 6.79 -3.72
N LEU A 217 13.51 6.12 -2.96
CA LEU A 217 13.90 5.26 -1.84
C LEU A 217 12.97 4.05 -1.73
N LEU A 218 13.53 2.87 -1.61
CA LEU A 218 12.80 1.67 -1.18
C LEU A 218 13.13 1.33 0.26
N HIS A 219 12.14 0.82 0.97
CA HIS A 219 12.29 0.27 2.31
C HIS A 219 11.79 -1.17 2.30
N ALA A 220 12.61 -2.09 2.82
CA ALA A 220 12.28 -3.49 2.95
C ALA A 220 12.60 -3.95 4.37
N ASP A 221 11.55 -4.31 5.13
CA ASP A 221 11.66 -4.90 6.46
C ASP A 221 11.26 -6.37 6.42
N HIS A 222 12.22 -7.25 6.70
CA HIS A 222 12.06 -8.71 6.70
C HIS A 222 11.45 -9.25 5.40
N LEU A 223 11.66 -8.59 4.27
CA LEU A 223 11.08 -9.00 2.99
C LEU A 223 11.83 -10.19 2.41
N PHE A 224 13.16 -10.14 2.42
CA PHE A 224 14.01 -11.05 1.68
C PHE A 224 14.24 -12.38 2.43
N SER A 225 14.23 -12.39 3.76
CA SER A 225 14.16 -13.66 4.53
C SER A 225 12.90 -14.43 4.20
N LYS A 226 11.74 -13.77 4.25
CA LYS A 226 10.43 -14.41 4.00
C LYS A 226 10.23 -14.85 2.56
N ILE A 227 10.61 -14.02 1.58
CA ILE A 227 10.33 -14.32 0.17
C ILE A 227 11.03 -15.60 -0.32
N LYS A 228 12.16 -15.98 0.32
CA LYS A 228 12.92 -17.19 0.01
C LYS A 228 12.11 -18.48 0.11
N GLU A 229 11.08 -18.49 0.95
CA GLU A 229 10.18 -19.65 1.09
C GLU A 229 9.29 -19.86 -0.15
N ARG A 230 9.10 -18.80 -0.95
CA ARG A 230 8.19 -18.79 -2.12
C ARG A 230 8.91 -18.67 -3.46
N CYS A 231 9.93 -17.82 -3.55
CA CYS A 231 10.68 -17.60 -4.79
C CYS A 231 12.11 -17.10 -4.54
N ALA A 232 12.92 -17.06 -5.60
CA ALA A 232 14.30 -16.62 -5.52
C ALA A 232 14.42 -15.11 -5.22
N VAL A 233 15.45 -14.73 -4.47
CA VAL A 233 15.74 -13.32 -4.12
C VAL A 233 16.19 -12.51 -5.34
N LEU A 234 16.92 -13.12 -6.27
CA LEU A 234 17.48 -12.45 -7.45
C LEU A 234 16.42 -11.69 -8.28
N PRO A 235 15.30 -12.29 -8.71
CA PRO A 235 14.23 -11.58 -9.41
C PRO A 235 13.71 -10.34 -8.66
N VAL A 236 13.58 -10.42 -7.34
CA VAL A 236 13.12 -9.29 -6.50
C VAL A 236 14.17 -8.17 -6.49
N VAL A 237 15.46 -8.49 -6.42
CA VAL A 237 16.54 -7.49 -6.47
C VAL A 237 16.65 -6.87 -7.87
N VAL A 238 16.39 -7.63 -8.94
CA VAL A 238 16.30 -7.09 -10.31
C VAL A 238 15.11 -6.13 -10.42
N GLU A 239 14.00 -6.44 -9.77
CA GLU A 239 12.84 -5.56 -9.73
C GLU A 239 13.12 -4.27 -8.95
N VAL A 240 13.82 -4.36 -7.81
CA VAL A 240 14.39 -3.21 -7.08
C VAL A 240 15.25 -2.36 -8.02
N ASP A 241 16.14 -2.99 -8.79
CA ASP A 241 16.97 -2.28 -9.76
C ASP A 241 16.12 -1.54 -10.79
N ARG A 242 15.11 -2.21 -11.35
CA ARG A 242 14.25 -1.63 -12.38
C ARG A 242 13.49 -0.41 -11.88
N ILE A 243 12.92 -0.44 -10.67
CA ILE A 243 12.00 0.60 -10.18
C ILE A 243 12.71 1.77 -9.49
N VAL A 244 13.94 1.59 -9.01
CA VAL A 244 14.75 2.67 -8.40
C VAL A 244 15.43 3.51 -9.46
N ARG A 245 15.33 4.83 -9.32
CA ARG A 245 16.03 5.76 -10.21
C ARG A 245 17.55 5.80 -9.89
N PRO A 246 18.40 6.22 -10.84
CA PRO A 246 19.80 6.51 -10.52
C PRO A 246 19.92 7.57 -9.41
N GLY A 247 20.83 7.35 -8.47
CA GLY A 247 20.99 8.13 -7.24
C GLY A 247 19.88 7.92 -6.21
N GLY A 248 18.91 7.05 -6.46
CA GLY A 248 17.98 6.54 -5.46
C GLY A 248 18.59 5.39 -4.65
N GLY A 249 17.93 4.96 -3.58
CA GLY A 249 18.49 3.94 -2.70
C GLY A 249 17.50 2.91 -2.20
N ILE A 250 18.02 1.92 -1.48
CA ILE A 250 17.25 0.93 -0.74
C ILE A 250 17.77 0.82 0.70
N ILE A 251 16.85 0.79 1.65
CA ILE A 251 17.10 0.39 3.03
C ILE A 251 16.56 -1.03 3.19
N VAL A 252 17.43 -1.95 3.60
CA VAL A 252 17.06 -3.33 3.91
C VAL A 252 17.32 -3.58 5.38
N ARG A 253 16.29 -3.96 6.12
CA ARG A 253 16.38 -4.48 7.48
C ARG A 253 15.89 -5.92 7.46
N ASP A 254 16.75 -6.87 7.73
CA ASP A 254 16.41 -8.29 7.59
C ASP A 254 17.41 -9.16 8.36
N GLU A 255 17.19 -10.46 8.39
CA GLU A 255 18.16 -11.43 8.91
C GLU A 255 19.54 -11.23 8.26
N ALA A 256 20.62 -11.36 9.04
CA ALA A 256 21.98 -11.08 8.60
C ALA A 256 22.38 -11.85 7.32
N GLY A 257 21.91 -13.11 7.21
CA GLY A 257 22.10 -13.93 6.01
C GLY A 257 21.38 -13.40 4.77
N ALA A 258 20.15 -12.91 4.92
CA ALA A 258 19.39 -12.30 3.84
C ALA A 258 20.01 -10.97 3.39
N VAL A 259 20.42 -10.12 4.35
CA VAL A 259 21.13 -8.87 4.06
C VAL A 259 22.43 -9.13 3.29
N GLY A 260 23.23 -10.12 3.70
CA GLY A 260 24.48 -10.47 3.00
C GLY A 260 24.27 -10.98 1.58
N GLU A 261 23.17 -11.69 1.30
CA GLU A 261 22.80 -12.10 -0.05
C GLU A 261 22.38 -10.92 -0.93
N VAL A 262 21.51 -10.04 -0.41
CA VAL A 262 21.08 -8.83 -1.12
C VAL A 262 22.26 -7.91 -1.39
N GLU A 263 23.19 -7.76 -0.44
CA GLU A 263 24.42 -6.97 -0.64
C GLU A 263 25.24 -7.48 -1.83
N LYS A 264 25.45 -8.81 -1.93
CA LYS A 264 26.19 -9.41 -3.05
C LYS A 264 25.51 -9.14 -4.39
N LEU A 265 24.20 -9.29 -4.44
CA LEU A 265 23.40 -9.04 -5.65
C LEU A 265 23.46 -7.57 -6.07
N LEU A 266 23.26 -6.64 -5.14
CA LEU A 266 23.35 -5.20 -5.43
C LEU A 266 24.75 -4.79 -5.93
N ARG A 267 25.81 -5.33 -5.32
CA ARG A 267 27.19 -5.10 -5.81
C ARG A 267 27.40 -5.63 -7.22
N SER A 268 26.83 -6.79 -7.56
CA SER A 268 26.89 -7.34 -8.92
C SER A 268 26.18 -6.47 -9.96
N LEU A 269 25.20 -5.68 -9.51
CA LEU A 269 24.49 -4.67 -10.30
C LEU A 269 25.14 -3.28 -10.23
N HIS A 270 26.38 -3.19 -9.71
CA HIS A 270 27.13 -1.94 -9.56
C HIS A 270 26.46 -0.89 -8.65
N TRP A 271 25.68 -1.31 -7.66
CA TRP A 271 25.19 -0.40 -6.62
C TRP A 271 26.29 -0.09 -5.59
N ASP A 272 26.27 1.13 -5.08
CA ASP A 272 27.14 1.59 -4.01
C ASP A 272 26.54 1.23 -2.64
N VAL A 273 27.06 0.16 -2.04
CA VAL A 273 26.73 -0.20 -0.66
C VAL A 273 27.44 0.76 0.30
N ARG A 274 26.68 1.67 0.93
CA ARG A 274 27.21 2.73 1.79
C ARG A 274 27.32 2.31 3.25
N LEU A 275 26.40 1.48 3.72
CA LEU A 275 26.36 1.04 5.11
C LEU A 275 25.85 -0.39 5.16
N THR A 276 26.58 -1.26 5.86
CA THR A 276 26.09 -2.56 6.31
C THR A 276 26.42 -2.69 7.79
N PHE A 277 25.41 -2.96 8.61
CA PHE A 277 25.56 -3.24 10.03
C PHE A 277 24.82 -4.53 10.37
N SER A 278 25.40 -5.40 11.18
CA SER A 278 24.69 -6.57 11.71
C SER A 278 24.96 -6.74 13.19
N LYS A 279 23.91 -7.06 13.95
CA LYS A 279 23.96 -7.33 15.38
C LYS A 279 22.82 -8.28 15.75
N ASN A 280 23.12 -9.29 16.57
CA ASN A 280 22.14 -10.26 17.08
C ASN A 280 21.31 -10.91 15.95
N ASP A 281 21.98 -11.33 14.87
CA ASP A 281 21.37 -11.96 13.68
C ASP A 281 20.44 -11.06 12.85
N GLU A 282 20.28 -9.79 13.24
CA GLU A 282 19.63 -8.75 12.45
C GLU A 282 20.66 -7.93 11.70
N GLY A 283 20.35 -7.58 10.45
CA GLY A 283 21.16 -6.75 9.57
C GLY A 283 20.41 -5.51 9.10
N VAL A 284 21.14 -4.41 8.91
CA VAL A 284 20.67 -3.20 8.23
C VAL A 284 21.66 -2.83 7.15
N LEU A 285 21.15 -2.66 5.93
CA LEU A 285 21.89 -2.27 4.74
C LEU A 285 21.27 -1.01 4.15
N TYR A 286 22.12 -0.05 3.79
CA TYR A 286 21.76 1.04 2.88
C TYR A 286 22.68 1.00 1.66
N ALA A 287 22.06 0.95 0.48
CA ALA A 287 22.74 0.97 -0.81
C ALA A 287 22.11 2.01 -1.73
N GLU A 288 22.95 2.65 -2.53
CA GLU A 288 22.56 3.68 -3.50
C GLU A 288 22.83 3.18 -4.92
N LYS A 289 21.87 3.39 -5.82
CA LYS A 289 22.00 3.02 -7.22
C LYS A 289 22.95 3.99 -7.92
N SER A 290 24.03 3.44 -8.48
CA SER A 290 24.99 4.23 -9.25
C SER A 290 24.43 4.64 -10.63
N ASP A 291 25.15 5.51 -11.32
CA ASP A 291 24.88 5.88 -12.71
C ASP A 291 25.45 4.87 -13.72
N TRP A 292 25.94 3.72 -13.27
CA TRP A 292 26.57 2.71 -14.12
C TRP A 292 25.62 2.21 -15.22
N ARG A 293 26.17 2.00 -16.42
CA ARG A 293 25.50 1.36 -17.54
C ARG A 293 26.50 0.43 -18.24
N PRO A 294 26.05 -0.68 -18.86
CA PRO A 294 26.89 -1.45 -19.75
C PRO A 294 27.42 -0.55 -20.85
N GLU A 295 28.71 -0.62 -21.13
CA GLU A 295 29.27 -0.01 -22.33
C GLU A 295 28.60 -0.65 -23.54
N LEU A 296 28.05 0.16 -24.44
CA LEU A 296 27.52 -0.34 -25.70
C LEU A 296 28.72 -0.93 -26.46
N ILE A 297 28.72 -2.25 -26.64
CA ILE A 297 29.66 -2.90 -27.54
C ILE A 297 29.32 -2.35 -28.92
N GLU A 298 30.20 -1.53 -29.49
CA GLU A 298 30.08 -1.11 -30.89
C GLU A 298 29.93 -2.37 -31.75
N GLU A 299 28.86 -2.45 -32.53
CA GLU A 299 28.71 -3.56 -33.48
C GLU A 299 29.93 -3.54 -34.41
N PRO A 300 30.64 -4.67 -34.58
CA PRO A 300 31.79 -4.71 -35.48
C PRO A 300 31.33 -4.33 -36.89
N SER A 301 31.94 -3.28 -37.42
CA SER A 301 31.75 -2.77 -38.78
C SER A 301 32.08 -3.79 -39.87
#